data_AF-A0A4P2VC53-F1
#
_entry.id   AF-A0A4P2VC53-F1
#
_cell.length_a   1.000
_cell.length_b   1.000
_cell.length_c   1.000
_cell.angle_alpha   90.00
_cell.angle_beta   90.00
_cell.angle_gamma   90.00
#
_symmetry.space_group_name_H-M   'P 1'
#
loop_
_entity.id
_entity.type
_entity.pdbx_description
1 polymer ?
#
loop_
_entity_poly.entity_id
_entity_poly.type
_entity_poly.pdbx_seq_one_letter_code
_entity_poly.pdbx_strand_id
1 'polypeptide(L)'
;MFVSDRNVSAQLHVPEKVGDRVVAQAHSRELVEQGWRASRKSLPAAYLVGYLLGLRALKVGVSSAVLYTGVRAFIPGSRIAAVVAGARDAGLDVPASEDALPDESRLRGDHVAEYAKALRDSGLYEQRFSGYVKSGFDPSDYPKLVEEVKAKLKGAMAS
;
A
#
# COMPACT_ATOMS: atom_id res chain seq x y z
N MET A 1 5.81 1.41 10.95
CA MET A 1 4.69 0.89 10.13
C MET A 1 3.92 -0.18 10.91
N PHE A 2 2.61 -0.31 10.72
CA PHE A 2 1.81 -1.36 11.33
C PHE A 2 0.85 -2.02 10.33
N VAL A 3 0.80 -3.35 10.35
CA VAL A 3 -0.15 -4.16 9.56
C VAL A 3 -1.03 -4.93 10.52
N SER A 4 -2.32 -4.66 10.46
CA SER A 4 -3.36 -5.36 11.22
C SER A 4 -4.07 -6.41 10.36
N ASP A 5 -5.05 -7.10 10.94
CA ASP A 5 -5.86 -8.08 10.22
C ASP A 5 -6.76 -7.49 9.14
N ARG A 6 -6.93 -6.16 9.11
CA ARG A 6 -7.83 -5.51 8.14
C ARG A 6 -7.24 -4.28 7.46
N ASN A 7 -6.17 -3.70 7.97
CA ASN A 7 -5.65 -2.40 7.52
C ASN A 7 -4.13 -2.34 7.58
N VAL A 8 -3.58 -1.40 6.80
CA VAL A 8 -2.18 -0.98 6.83
C VAL A 8 -2.13 0.48 7.27
N SER A 9 -1.22 0.81 8.19
CA SER A 9 -0.90 2.18 8.56
C SER A 9 0.60 2.42 8.52
N ALA A 10 0.97 3.63 8.12
CA ALA A 10 2.34 4.10 8.11
C ALA A 10 2.40 5.52 8.66
N GLN A 11 3.44 5.80 9.43
CA GLN A 11 3.66 7.08 10.07
C GLN A 11 5.14 7.42 9.96
N LEU A 12 5.41 8.72 9.85
CA LEU A 12 6.75 9.27 9.87
C LEU A 12 6.90 10.07 11.15
N HIS A 13 7.92 9.72 11.93
CA HIS A 13 8.21 10.30 13.23
C HIS A 13 9.52 11.07 13.16
N VAL A 14 9.56 12.20 13.85
CA VAL A 14 10.80 12.93 14.15
C VAL A 14 10.98 12.93 15.67
N PRO A 15 12.13 12.45 16.19
CA PRO A 15 12.37 12.43 17.61
C PRO A 15 12.60 13.85 18.13
N GLU A 16 11.89 14.24 19.19
CA GLU A 16 12.07 15.51 19.90
C GLU A 16 12.26 15.26 21.40
N LYS A 17 12.77 16.25 22.15
CA LYS A 17 13.12 16.10 23.57
C LYS A 17 11.95 15.67 24.46
N VAL A 18 10.72 16.05 24.10
CA VAL A 18 9.49 15.75 24.87
C VAL A 18 8.86 14.42 24.42
N GLY A 19 9.25 13.91 23.25
CA GLY A 19 8.71 12.70 22.64
C GLY A 19 8.72 12.78 21.11
N ASP A 20 8.30 11.71 20.46
CA ASP A 20 8.25 11.65 19.00
C ASP A 20 7.09 12.47 18.45
N ARG A 21 7.37 13.34 17.48
CA ARG A 21 6.34 14.07 16.73
C ARG A 21 6.03 13.35 15.43
N VAL A 22 4.75 13.11 15.17
CA VAL A 22 4.27 12.57 13.88
C VAL A 22 4.20 13.70 12.87
N VAL A 23 5.00 13.64 11.80
CA VAL A 23 5.05 14.67 10.75
C VAL A 23 4.23 14.32 9.52
N ALA A 24 4.04 13.02 9.27
CA ALA A 24 3.16 12.53 8.22
C ALA A 24 2.56 11.19 8.64
N GLN A 25 1.35 10.89 8.17
CA GLN A 25 0.69 9.61 8.39
C GLN A 25 -0.12 9.21 7.16
N ALA A 26 -0.34 7.91 6.99
CA ALA A 26 -1.22 7.35 5.98
C ALA A 26 -1.86 6.06 6.49
N HIS A 27 -3.12 5.84 6.14
CA HIS A 27 -3.91 4.69 6.55
C HIS A 27 -4.72 4.16 5.36
N SER A 28 -4.78 2.83 5.24
CA SER A 28 -5.48 2.13 4.14
C SER A 28 -7.01 2.37 4.07
N ARG A 29 -7.57 3.15 5.01
CA ARG A 29 -8.99 3.54 5.00
C ARG A 29 -9.21 4.76 4.12
N GLU A 30 -8.22 5.64 4.05
CA GLU A 30 -8.23 6.82 3.18
C GLU A 30 -8.30 6.42 1.70
N LEU A 31 -7.75 5.24 1.35
CA LEU A 31 -7.86 4.69 0.00
C LEU A 31 -9.33 4.47 -0.42
N VAL A 32 -10.21 4.13 0.53
CA VAL A 32 -11.64 3.88 0.25
C VAL A 32 -12.31 5.15 -0.26
N GLU A 33 -11.95 6.30 0.31
CA GLU A 33 -12.43 7.62 -0.12
C GLU A 33 -11.97 7.96 -1.55
N GLN A 34 -10.86 7.37 -1.99
CA GLN A 34 -10.35 7.50 -3.36
C GLN A 34 -10.93 6.46 -4.34
N GLY A 35 -11.88 5.63 -3.89
CA GLY A 35 -12.53 4.60 -4.70
C GLY A 35 -11.88 3.22 -4.63
N TRP A 36 -11.03 2.96 -3.62
CA TRP A 36 -10.48 1.63 -3.39
C TRP A 36 -11.57 0.63 -2.98
N ARG A 37 -11.74 -0.41 -3.81
CA ARG A 37 -12.79 -1.44 -3.63
C ARG A 37 -12.25 -2.82 -3.21
N ALA A 38 -10.92 -2.97 -3.16
CA ALA A 38 -10.26 -4.23 -2.82
C ALA A 38 -9.87 -4.31 -1.34
N SER A 39 -9.22 -5.41 -0.94
CA SER A 39 -8.75 -5.60 0.43
C SER A 39 -7.81 -4.49 0.88
N ARG A 40 -8.08 -3.87 2.02
CA ARG A 40 -7.27 -2.78 2.62
C ARG A 40 -5.96 -3.25 3.27
N LYS A 41 -5.72 -4.56 3.32
CA LYS A 41 -4.44 -5.15 3.75
C LYS A 41 -3.73 -5.92 2.64
N SER A 42 -4.15 -5.74 1.39
CA SER A 42 -3.45 -6.35 0.26
C SER A 42 -2.07 -5.72 0.09
N LEU A 43 -1.21 -6.39 -0.68
CA LEU A 43 0.10 -5.86 -1.02
C LEU A 43 -0.02 -4.56 -1.85
N PRO A 44 -0.90 -4.46 -2.86
CA PRO A 44 -1.18 -3.18 -3.53
C PRO A 44 -1.73 -2.07 -2.63
N ALA A 45 -2.61 -2.40 -1.66
CA ALA A 45 -3.08 -1.40 -0.70
C ALA A 45 -1.94 -0.89 0.19
N ALA A 46 -1.02 -1.77 0.58
CA ALA A 46 0.18 -1.38 1.33
C ALA A 46 1.08 -0.45 0.50
N TYR A 47 1.27 -0.76 -0.78
CA TYR A 47 1.97 0.11 -1.73
C TYR A 47 1.33 1.50 -1.81
N LEU A 48 0.02 1.60 -2.01
CA LEU A 48 -0.69 2.89 -2.07
C LEU A 48 -0.62 3.68 -0.74
N VAL A 49 -0.62 3.00 0.41
CA VAL A 49 -0.39 3.65 1.72
C VAL A 49 1.02 4.24 1.80
N GLY A 50 2.03 3.51 1.31
CA GLY A 50 3.40 4.02 1.21
C GLY A 50 3.49 5.24 0.29
N TYR A 51 2.86 5.16 -0.88
CA TYR A 51 2.80 6.26 -1.85
C TYR A 51 2.17 7.52 -1.24
N LEU A 52 1.02 7.38 -0.57
CA LEU A 52 0.38 8.50 0.13
C LEU A 52 1.27 9.08 1.24
N LEU A 53 1.96 8.24 2.01
CA LEU A 53 2.88 8.70 3.05
C LEU A 53 4.03 9.50 2.44
N GLY A 54 4.62 9.01 1.34
CA GLY A 54 5.72 9.69 0.64
C GLY A 54 5.30 11.07 0.11
N LEU A 55 4.14 11.16 -0.54
CA LEU A 55 3.59 12.45 -1.00
C LEU A 55 3.40 13.44 0.17
N ARG A 56 2.89 12.96 1.31
CA ARG A 56 2.69 13.78 2.51
C ARG A 56 4.02 14.22 3.13
N ALA A 57 5.01 13.33 3.18
CA ALA A 57 6.34 13.62 3.69
C ALA A 57 7.00 14.74 2.87
N LEU A 58 6.96 14.64 1.54
CA LEU A 58 7.52 15.66 0.64
C LEU A 58 6.78 17.01 0.78
N LYS A 59 5.45 17.00 0.93
CA LYS A 59 4.67 18.23 1.15
C LYS A 59 5.08 18.98 2.43
N VAL A 60 5.56 18.28 3.45
CA VAL A 60 6.08 18.88 4.69
C VAL A 60 7.61 19.04 4.70
N GLY A 61 8.27 18.86 3.55
CA GLY A 61 9.70 19.09 3.39
C GLY A 61 10.61 17.96 3.89
N VAL A 62 10.07 16.75 4.13
CA VAL A 62 10.88 15.58 4.50
C VAL A 62 11.17 14.73 3.28
N SER A 63 12.45 14.63 2.91
CA SER A 63 12.92 13.92 1.71
C SER A 63 13.50 12.53 1.96
N SER A 64 13.78 12.16 3.21
CA SER A 64 14.33 10.84 3.56
C SER A 64 13.74 10.28 4.85
N ALA A 65 13.64 8.95 4.95
CA ALA A 65 13.21 8.25 6.15
C ALA A 65 13.91 6.89 6.31
N VAL A 66 14.07 6.44 7.56
CA VAL A 66 14.57 5.09 7.86
C VAL A 66 13.39 4.20 8.27
N LEU A 67 13.32 3.00 7.69
CA LEU A 67 12.27 2.04 8.00
C LEU A 67 12.41 1.55 9.45
N TYR A 68 11.32 1.67 10.21
CA TYR A 68 11.15 1.02 11.51
C TYR A 68 10.00 0.02 11.50
N THR A 69 10.33 -1.26 11.72
CA THR A 69 9.38 -2.40 11.72
C THR A 69 8.98 -2.86 13.13
N GLY A 70 9.57 -2.27 14.17
CA GLY A 70 9.42 -2.74 15.55
C GLY A 70 9.89 -4.18 15.70
N VAL A 71 9.08 -5.02 16.34
CA VAL A 71 9.39 -6.45 16.58
C VAL A 71 9.16 -7.36 15.37
N ARG A 72 8.62 -6.85 14.27
CA ARG A 72 8.34 -7.65 13.07
C ARG A 72 9.59 -7.76 12.21
N ALA A 73 9.90 -8.97 11.77
CA ALA A 73 10.94 -9.20 10.78
C ALA A 73 10.60 -8.51 9.44
N PHE A 74 11.62 -7.94 8.82
CA PHE A 74 11.54 -7.50 7.44
C PHE A 74 11.68 -8.72 6.52
N ILE A 75 10.67 -8.95 5.67
CA ILE A 75 10.66 -10.07 4.72
C ILE A 75 10.61 -9.48 3.30
N PRO A 76 11.51 -9.88 2.39
CA PRO A 76 11.46 -9.49 0.97
C PRO A 76 10.09 -9.75 0.34
N GLY A 77 9.61 -8.84 -0.50
CA GLY A 77 8.32 -8.98 -1.18
C GLY A 77 7.09 -8.95 -0.25
N SER A 78 7.25 -8.56 1.02
CA SER A 78 6.17 -8.43 1.99
C SER A 78 5.38 -7.12 1.82
N ARG A 79 4.28 -6.99 2.57
CA ARG A 79 3.53 -5.71 2.65
C ARG A 79 4.38 -4.57 3.21
N ILE A 80 5.34 -4.87 4.08
CA ILE A 80 6.27 -3.88 4.60
C ILE A 80 7.16 -3.36 3.47
N ALA A 81 7.73 -4.27 2.69
CA ALA A 81 8.50 -3.91 1.50
C ALA A 81 7.65 -3.13 0.47
N ALA A 82 6.37 -3.47 0.32
CA ALA A 82 5.46 -2.73 -0.56
C ALA A 82 5.22 -1.27 -0.11
N VAL A 83 5.09 -1.01 1.20
CA VAL A 83 5.03 0.37 1.72
C VAL A 83 6.30 1.13 1.38
N VAL A 84 7.47 0.50 1.51
CA VAL A 84 8.75 1.12 1.12
C VAL A 84 8.78 1.42 -0.38
N ALA A 85 8.36 0.47 -1.22
CA ALA A 85 8.28 0.68 -2.67
C ALA A 85 7.36 1.86 -3.03
N GLY A 86 6.19 1.96 -2.39
CA GLY A 86 5.27 3.07 -2.60
C GLY A 86 5.85 4.41 -2.17
N ALA A 87 6.50 4.47 -1.01
CA ALA A 87 7.12 5.70 -0.53
C ALA A 87 8.24 6.19 -1.47
N ARG A 88 9.07 5.26 -1.96
CA ARG A 88 10.12 5.54 -2.96
C ARG A 88 9.56 6.05 -4.28
N ASP A 89 8.51 5.41 -4.79
CA ASP A 89 7.83 5.82 -6.01
C ASP A 89 7.14 7.19 -5.89
N ALA A 90 6.77 7.60 -4.67
CA ALA A 90 6.35 8.98 -4.40
C ALA A 90 7.52 9.99 -4.32
N GLY A 91 8.77 9.52 -4.24
CA GLY A 91 9.98 10.33 -4.15
C GLY A 91 10.59 10.47 -2.74
N LEU A 92 10.06 9.75 -1.74
CA LEU A 92 10.67 9.70 -0.40
C LEU A 92 11.85 8.71 -0.42
N ASP A 93 13.06 9.18 -0.12
CA ASP A 93 14.23 8.32 -0.02
C ASP A 93 14.14 7.43 1.23
N VAL A 94 14.07 6.11 1.00
CA VAL A 94 14.02 5.12 2.07
C VAL A 94 15.03 4.03 1.74
N PRO A 95 16.08 3.82 2.53
CA PRO A 95 17.07 2.78 2.26
C PRO A 95 16.49 1.37 2.28
N ALA A 96 16.67 0.64 1.19
CA ALA A 96 16.29 -0.76 0.95
C ALA A 96 17.00 -1.24 -0.33
N SER A 97 17.30 -2.53 -0.42
CA SER A 97 17.82 -3.11 -1.67
C SER A 97 16.67 -3.34 -2.66
N GLU A 98 16.96 -3.25 -3.97
CA GLU A 98 15.92 -3.41 -5.00
C GLU A 98 15.32 -4.82 -5.00
N ASP A 99 16.14 -5.85 -4.73
CA ASP A 99 15.72 -7.25 -4.62
C ASP A 99 14.85 -7.54 -3.38
N ALA A 100 14.81 -6.62 -2.41
CA ALA A 100 13.91 -6.72 -1.27
C ALA A 100 12.48 -6.27 -1.59
N LEU A 101 12.30 -5.46 -2.64
CA LEU A 101 11.00 -4.91 -3.01
C LEU A 101 10.16 -5.93 -3.78
N PRO A 102 8.82 -5.91 -3.66
CA PRO A 102 7.97 -6.72 -4.52
C PRO A 102 8.07 -6.25 -5.98
N ASP A 103 8.03 -7.20 -6.92
CA ASP A 103 7.95 -6.88 -8.34
C ASP A 103 6.76 -5.96 -8.66
N GLU A 104 6.92 -5.13 -9.69
CA GLU A 104 5.89 -4.18 -10.13
C GLU A 104 4.55 -4.87 -10.41
N SER A 105 4.58 -6.08 -11.01
CA SER A 105 3.37 -6.86 -11.26
C SER A 105 2.59 -7.18 -9.98
N ARG A 106 3.30 -7.44 -8.88
CA ARG A 106 2.69 -7.67 -7.57
C ARG A 106 2.15 -6.38 -6.97
N LEU A 107 2.83 -5.25 -7.13
CA LEU A 107 2.38 -3.93 -6.67
C LEU A 107 1.09 -3.50 -7.38
N ARG A 108 0.94 -3.79 -8.68
CA ARG A 108 -0.28 -3.57 -9.46
C ARG A 108 -1.40 -4.56 -9.15
N GLY A 109 -1.07 -5.68 -8.51
CA GLY A 109 -2.05 -6.71 -8.12
C GLY A 109 -2.33 -7.76 -9.18
N ASP A 110 -1.45 -7.92 -10.17
CA ASP A 110 -1.59 -8.90 -11.26
C ASP A 110 -1.76 -10.33 -10.69
N HIS A 111 -0.94 -10.71 -9.72
CA HIS A 111 -1.05 -12.00 -9.01
C HIS A 111 -2.43 -12.27 -8.38
N VAL A 112 -3.17 -11.22 -7.99
CA VAL A 112 -4.54 -11.37 -7.44
C VAL A 112 -5.52 -11.65 -8.57
N ALA A 113 -5.37 -10.97 -9.71
CA ALA A 113 -6.17 -11.20 -10.91
C ALA A 113 -5.96 -12.61 -11.47
N GLU A 114 -4.71 -13.06 -11.56
CA GLU A 114 -4.34 -14.41 -12.00
C GLU A 114 -4.89 -15.47 -11.06
N TYR A 115 -4.76 -15.29 -9.74
CA TYR A 115 -5.30 -16.23 -8.77
C TYR A 115 -6.83 -16.29 -8.82
N ALA A 116 -7.51 -15.14 -9.00
CA ALA A 116 -8.95 -15.09 -9.21
C ALA A 116 -9.39 -15.87 -10.45
N LYS A 117 -8.66 -15.76 -11.57
CA LYS A 117 -8.91 -16.53 -12.78
C LYS A 117 -8.79 -18.03 -12.52
N ALA A 118 -7.68 -18.47 -11.91
CA ALA A 118 -7.47 -19.89 -11.59
C ALA A 118 -8.56 -20.48 -10.67
N LEU A 119 -9.08 -19.69 -9.72
CA LEU A 119 -10.16 -20.15 -8.83
C LEU A 119 -11.54 -20.21 -9.49
N ARG A 120 -11.76 -19.45 -10.58
CA ARG A 120 -13.00 -19.57 -11.37
C ARG A 120 -13.03 -20.93 -12.05
N ASP A 121 -11.91 -21.34 -12.62
CA ASP A 121 -11.76 -22.65 -13.27
C ASP A 121 -11.94 -23.81 -12.28
N SER A 122 -11.57 -23.60 -11.00
CA SER A 122 -11.70 -24.61 -9.94
C SER A 122 -13.03 -24.58 -9.18
N GLY A 123 -13.94 -23.63 -9.47
CA GLY A 123 -15.22 -23.47 -8.78
C GLY A 123 -15.15 -22.92 -7.34
N LEU A 124 -13.97 -22.50 -6.85
CA LEU A 124 -13.77 -22.01 -5.47
C LEU A 124 -13.78 -20.49 -5.35
N TYR A 125 -14.02 -19.79 -6.46
CA TYR A 125 -13.95 -18.33 -6.54
C TYR A 125 -14.82 -17.64 -5.48
N GLU A 126 -16.10 -17.98 -5.38
CA GLU A 126 -17.03 -17.30 -4.46
C GLU A 126 -16.66 -17.51 -2.98
N GLN A 127 -16.12 -18.68 -2.63
CA GLN A 127 -15.71 -18.98 -1.26
C GLN A 127 -14.51 -18.11 -0.84
N ARG A 128 -13.55 -17.89 -1.74
CA ARG A 128 -12.32 -17.14 -1.46
C ARG A 128 -12.45 -15.64 -1.68
N PHE A 129 -13.32 -15.22 -2.60
CA PHE A 129 -13.55 -13.82 -2.98
C PHE A 129 -14.95 -13.31 -2.61
N SER A 130 -15.60 -13.91 -1.61
CA SER A 130 -16.93 -13.50 -1.13
C SER A 130 -17.05 -12.01 -0.83
N GLY A 131 -15.98 -11.37 -0.35
CA GLY A 131 -15.94 -9.92 -0.13
C GLY A 131 -16.01 -9.10 -1.43
N TYR A 132 -15.39 -9.58 -2.51
CA TYR A 132 -15.38 -8.90 -3.81
C TYR A 132 -16.68 -9.15 -4.59
N VAL A 133 -17.24 -10.36 -4.47
CA VAL A 133 -18.57 -10.66 -4.99
C VAL A 133 -19.61 -9.71 -4.38
N LYS A 134 -19.56 -9.50 -3.05
CA LYS A 134 -20.46 -8.56 -2.36
C LYS A 134 -20.27 -7.11 -2.77
N SER A 135 -19.05 -6.69 -3.10
CA SER A 135 -18.77 -5.31 -3.53
C SER A 135 -18.92 -5.09 -5.04
N GLY A 136 -19.20 -6.15 -5.82
CA GLY A 136 -19.26 -6.09 -7.28
C GLY A 136 -17.92 -5.77 -7.93
N PHE A 137 -16.80 -6.03 -7.25
CA PHE A 137 -15.46 -5.77 -7.78
C PHE A 137 -14.91 -7.00 -8.50
N ASP A 138 -14.54 -6.88 -9.77
CA ASP A 138 -13.86 -7.93 -10.51
C ASP A 138 -12.33 -7.83 -10.28
N PRO A 139 -11.66 -8.88 -9.78
CA PRO A 139 -10.21 -8.90 -9.62
C PRO A 139 -9.40 -8.71 -10.90
N SER A 140 -9.97 -8.90 -12.09
CA SER A 140 -9.28 -8.57 -13.34
C SER A 140 -9.02 -7.07 -13.49
N ASP A 141 -9.83 -6.22 -12.85
CA ASP A 141 -9.67 -4.77 -12.83
C ASP A 141 -8.63 -4.27 -11.80
N TYR A 142 -7.94 -5.17 -11.09
CA TYR A 142 -7.01 -4.79 -10.02
C TYR A 142 -5.92 -3.81 -10.47
N PRO A 143 -5.21 -4.05 -11.59
CA PRO A 143 -4.16 -3.14 -12.03
C PRO A 143 -4.70 -1.74 -12.33
N LYS A 144 -5.86 -1.69 -12.99
CA LYS A 144 -6.56 -0.44 -13.29
C LYS A 144 -6.97 0.29 -12.01
N LEU A 145 -7.49 -0.43 -11.01
CA LEU A 145 -7.86 0.14 -9.71
C LEU A 145 -6.66 0.79 -9.00
N VAL A 146 -5.49 0.15 -9.04
CA VAL A 146 -4.27 0.69 -8.42
C VAL A 146 -3.87 2.00 -9.09
N GLU A 147 -3.84 2.05 -10.42
CA GLU A 147 -3.49 3.26 -11.17
C GLU A 147 -4.49 4.41 -10.94
N GLU A 148 -5.80 4.11 -10.97
CA GLU A 148 -6.84 5.12 -10.72
C GLU A 148 -6.71 5.74 -9.32
N VAL A 149 -6.49 4.90 -8.29
CA VAL A 149 -6.34 5.39 -6.91
C VAL A 149 -5.01 6.13 -6.74
N LYS A 150 -3.91 5.63 -7.31
CA LYS A 150 -2.60 6.32 -7.29
C LYS A 150 -2.69 7.72 -7.90
N ALA A 151 -3.34 7.84 -9.07
CA ALA A 151 -3.55 9.12 -9.75
C ALA A 151 -4.37 10.10 -8.90
N LYS A 152 -5.46 9.63 -8.28
CA LYS A 152 -6.28 10.45 -7.38
C LYS A 152 -5.51 10.92 -6.14
N LEU A 153 -4.73 10.03 -5.51
CA LEU A 153 -3.88 10.39 -4.38
C LEU A 153 -2.87 11.48 -4.77
N LYS A 154 -2.23 11.34 -5.92
CA LYS A 154 -1.30 12.36 -6.45
C LYS A 154 -2.01 13.69 -6.69
N GLY A 155 -3.18 13.65 -7.33
CA GLY A 155 -4.00 14.85 -7.59
C GLY A 155 -4.41 15.58 -6.31
N ALA A 156 -4.89 14.85 -5.31
CA ALA A 156 -5.32 15.43 -4.03
C ALA A 156 -4.19 16.08 -3.22
N MET A 157 -2.93 15.68 -3.46
CA MET A 157 -1.77 16.24 -2.78
C MET A 157 -1.17 17.47 -3.50
N ALA A 158 -1.42 17.58 -4.81
CA ALA A 158 -0.98 18.71 -5.66
C ALA A 158 -1.89 19.94 -5.54
N SER A 159 -3.12 19.78 -5.05
CA SER A 159 -4.00 20.86 -4.58
C SER A 159 -3.65 21.32 -3.16
#